data_AF-A0A966B3Z0-F1
#
_entry.id   AF-A0A966B3Z0-F1
#
_cell.length_a   1.000
_cell.length_b   1.000
_cell.length_c   1.000
_cell.angle_alpha   90.00
_cell.angle_beta   90.00
_cell.angle_gamma   90.00
#
_symmetry.space_group_name_H-M   'P 1'
#
loop_
_entity.id
_entity.type
_entity.pdbx_description
1 polymer ?
#
loop_
_entity_poly.entity_id
_entity_poly.type
_entity_poly.pdbx_seq_one_letter_code
_entity_poly.pdbx_strand_id
1 'polypeptide(L)'
;DPLSDTDNDGSSAISEYAVGTDPNIVSHSSGLSVRLVPEEIEGVTDDYFIIDVKRRIGADDVILSLQLSDNLTKWDELKVPIPVINSKNNRDGTETISYLIGTAEQLGQNVYFRGVISLKP
;
A
#
# COMPACT_ATOMS: atom_id res chain seq x y z
N ASP A 1 -14.72 -8.19 -16.22
CA ASP A 1 -13.80 -9.19 -15.64
C ASP A 1 -12.93 -8.44 -14.65
N PRO A 2 -12.87 -8.79 -13.35
CA PRO A 2 -12.04 -8.05 -12.38
C PRO A 2 -10.54 -8.05 -12.70
N LEU A 3 -10.08 -9.04 -13.47
CA LEU A 3 -8.67 -9.17 -13.85
C LEU A 3 -8.35 -8.54 -15.22
N SER A 4 -9.31 -7.88 -15.87
CA SER A 4 -9.05 -7.19 -17.14
C SER A 4 -8.23 -5.93 -16.93
N ASP A 5 -7.35 -5.64 -17.88
CA ASP A 5 -6.63 -4.37 -18.04
C ASP A 5 -7.09 -3.78 -19.39
N THR A 6 -8.09 -2.89 -19.37
CA THR A 6 -8.78 -2.45 -20.60
C THR A 6 -8.03 -1.31 -21.28
N ASP A 7 -7.37 -0.46 -20.50
CA ASP A 7 -6.57 0.66 -20.98
C ASP A 7 -5.09 0.30 -21.22
N ASN A 8 -4.67 -0.92 -20.87
CA ASN A 8 -3.34 -1.49 -21.07
C ASN A 8 -2.24 -0.74 -20.30
N ASP A 9 -2.54 -0.29 -19.09
CA ASP A 9 -1.58 0.38 -18.21
C ASP A 9 -0.83 -0.57 -17.25
N GLY A 10 -1.18 -1.86 -17.28
CA GLY A 10 -0.61 -2.89 -16.42
C GLY A 10 -1.36 -3.10 -15.10
N SER A 11 -2.46 -2.38 -14.87
CA SER A 11 -3.33 -2.52 -13.71
C SER A 11 -4.60 -3.29 -14.07
N SER A 12 -4.96 -4.26 -13.25
CA SER A 12 -6.26 -4.92 -13.38
C SER A 12 -7.39 -4.05 -12.81
N ALA A 13 -8.58 -4.16 -13.37
CA ALA A 13 -9.77 -3.43 -12.94
C ALA A 13 -10.07 -3.53 -11.43
N ILE A 14 -9.78 -4.67 -10.78
CA ILE A 14 -9.91 -4.81 -9.32
C ILE A 14 -8.91 -3.95 -8.54
N SER A 15 -7.66 -3.87 -9.02
CA SER A 15 -6.62 -3.05 -8.40
C SER A 15 -7.00 -1.58 -8.48
N GLU A 16 -7.48 -1.16 -9.65
CA GLU A 16 -7.93 0.20 -9.92
C GLU A 16 -9.16 0.58 -9.11
N TYR A 17 -10.15 -0.31 -9.04
CA TYR A 17 -11.29 -0.15 -8.16
C TYR A 17 -10.86 0.06 -6.69
N ALA A 18 -9.93 -0.76 -6.21
CA ALA A 18 -9.45 -0.71 -4.83
C ALA A 18 -8.68 0.58 -4.51
N VAL A 19 -7.92 1.14 -5.46
CA VAL A 19 -7.14 2.39 -5.27
C VAL A 19 -7.88 3.65 -5.76
N GLY A 20 -9.06 3.48 -6.35
CA GLY A 20 -9.95 4.55 -6.82
C GLY A 20 -9.54 5.20 -8.14
N THR A 21 -8.98 4.42 -9.09
CA THR A 21 -8.74 4.86 -10.48
C THR A 21 -9.84 4.31 -11.42
N ASP A 22 -9.83 4.73 -12.68
CA ASP A 22 -10.82 4.32 -13.69
C ASP A 22 -10.20 3.28 -14.64
N PRO A 23 -10.75 2.06 -14.73
CA PRO A 23 -10.16 0.97 -15.52
C PRO A 23 -10.21 1.13 -17.04
N ASN A 24 -10.63 2.29 -17.51
CA ASN A 24 -10.66 2.65 -18.92
C ASN A 24 -9.75 3.86 -19.21
N ILE A 25 -8.99 4.35 -18.23
CA ILE A 25 -8.15 5.54 -18.34
C ILE A 25 -6.80 5.28 -17.66
N VAL A 26 -5.76 5.21 -18.51
CA VAL A 26 -4.36 5.04 -18.10
C VAL A 26 -4.01 5.87 -16.87
N SER A 27 -3.52 5.20 -15.84
CA SER A 27 -3.21 5.76 -14.54
C SER A 27 -1.84 5.29 -14.05
N HIS A 28 -0.98 6.25 -13.67
CA HIS A 28 0.32 5.92 -13.06
C HIS A 28 0.23 5.66 -11.54
N SER A 29 -0.98 5.61 -10.97
CA SER A 29 -1.18 5.46 -9.53
C SER A 29 -1.21 3.98 -9.13
N SER A 30 -0.11 3.47 -8.55
CA SER A 30 -0.06 2.14 -7.92
C SER A 30 -0.91 2.02 -6.64
N GLY A 31 -1.34 3.16 -6.06
CA GLY A 31 -2.00 3.22 -4.75
C GLY A 31 -1.08 2.90 -3.56
N LEU A 32 0.21 2.65 -3.80
CA LEU A 32 1.20 2.31 -2.79
C LEU A 32 2.44 3.16 -2.96
N SER A 33 2.86 3.86 -1.91
CA SER A 33 4.14 4.54 -1.88
C SER A 33 4.87 4.25 -0.58
N VAL A 34 6.19 4.05 -0.69
CA VAL A 34 7.07 3.81 0.45
C VAL A 34 7.95 5.03 0.64
N ARG A 35 8.08 5.50 1.87
CA ARG A 35 8.95 6.61 2.24
C ARG A 35 9.81 6.22 3.43
N LEU A 36 11.08 6.63 3.40
CA LEU A 36 11.97 6.59 4.55
C LEU A 36 12.03 8.01 5.11
N VAL A 37 11.56 8.21 6.34
CA VAL A 37 11.52 9.54 6.96
C VAL A 37 12.04 9.48 8.39
N PRO A 38 12.76 10.52 8.84
CA PRO A 38 13.14 10.65 10.23
C PRO A 38 11.88 10.97 11.05
N GLU A 39 11.59 10.16 12.06
CA GLU A 39 10.48 10.35 12.99
C GLU A 39 10.97 10.20 14.42
N GLU A 40 10.36 10.97 15.34
CA GLU A 40 10.58 10.81 16.78
C GLU A 40 9.42 10.00 17.38
N ILE A 41 9.74 8.79 17.83
CA ILE A 41 8.75 7.87 18.43
C ILE A 41 9.27 7.47 19.80
N GLU A 42 8.45 7.72 20.83
CA GLU A 42 8.80 7.45 22.24
C GLU A 42 10.14 8.07 22.68
N GLY A 43 10.50 9.23 22.11
CA GLY A 43 11.73 9.96 22.46
C GLY A 43 12.99 9.45 21.77
N VAL A 44 12.86 8.53 20.78
CA VAL A 44 13.96 8.08 19.92
C VAL A 44 13.73 8.60 18.51
N THR A 45 14.70 9.34 17.98
CA THR A 45 14.73 9.75 16.58
C THR A 45 15.46 8.71 15.75
N ASP A 46 14.80 8.15 14.75
CA ASP A 46 15.37 7.21 13.78
C ASP A 46 14.68 7.36 12.42
N ASP A 47 15.25 6.77 11.38
CA ASP A 47 14.67 6.70 10.04
C ASP A 47 13.70 5.50 9.95
N TYR A 48 12.41 5.83 9.78
CA TYR A 48 11.34 4.84 9.69
C TYR A 48 10.83 4.68 8.26
N PHE A 49 10.59 3.43 7.88
CA PHE A 49 9.80 3.10 6.71
C PHE A 49 8.32 3.33 7.01
N ILE A 50 7.71 4.19 6.21
CA ILE A 50 6.27 4.44 6.19
C ILE A 50 5.73 3.94 4.85
N ILE A 51 4.67 3.15 4.89
CA ILE A 51 3.90 2.79 3.70
C ILE A 51 2.62 3.62 3.69
N ASP A 52 2.45 4.42 2.66
CA ASP A 52 1.19 5.10 2.36
C ASP A 52 0.39 4.25 1.38
N VAL A 53 -0.84 3.94 1.78
CA VAL A 53 -1.83 3.18 1.00
C VAL A 53 -2.96 4.10 0.63
N LYS A 54 -3.13 4.40 -0.66
CA LYS A 54 -4.35 5.00 -1.19
C LYS A 54 -5.39 3.92 -1.44
N ARG A 55 -6.57 4.06 -0.86
CA ARG A 55 -7.71 3.16 -1.07
C ARG A 55 -9.01 3.92 -1.34
N ARG A 56 -9.90 3.32 -2.11
CA ARG A 56 -11.26 3.80 -2.33
C ARG A 56 -12.07 3.69 -1.05
N ILE A 57 -12.75 4.77 -0.69
CA ILE A 57 -13.66 4.80 0.47
C ILE A 57 -14.90 3.97 0.13
N GLY A 58 -15.25 3.02 1.01
CA GLY A 58 -16.40 2.14 0.85
C GLY A 58 -16.18 0.90 -0.03
N ALA A 59 -14.93 0.61 -0.43
CA ALA A 59 -14.57 -0.62 -1.13
C ALA A 59 -14.42 -1.81 -0.15
N ASP A 60 -15.52 -2.17 0.52
CA ASP A 60 -15.54 -3.19 1.59
C ASP A 60 -15.51 -4.64 1.06
N ASP A 61 -15.62 -4.78 -0.26
CA ASP A 61 -15.61 -6.01 -1.05
C ASP A 61 -14.19 -6.42 -1.49
N VAL A 62 -13.17 -5.60 -1.21
CA VAL A 62 -11.76 -5.91 -1.47
C VAL A 62 -10.93 -5.90 -0.20
N ILE A 63 -9.89 -6.73 -0.18
CA ILE A 63 -8.88 -6.80 0.87
C ILE A 63 -7.54 -6.41 0.26
N LEU A 64 -6.89 -5.40 0.84
CA LEU A 64 -5.49 -5.09 0.59
C LEU A 64 -4.62 -5.67 1.70
N SER A 65 -3.70 -6.55 1.33
CA SER A 65 -2.67 -7.09 2.22
C SER A 65 -1.31 -6.54 1.81
N LEU A 66 -0.47 -6.18 2.78
CA LEU A 66 0.90 -5.75 2.53
C LEU A 66 1.85 -6.93 2.74
N GLN A 67 2.83 -7.07 1.86
CA GLN A 67 3.86 -8.10 1.96
C GLN A 67 5.23 -7.48 1.79
N LEU A 68 6.22 -8.08 2.44
CA LEU A 68 7.63 -7.72 2.32
C LEU A 68 8.48 -8.89 1.82
N SER A 69 9.63 -8.57 1.25
CA SER A 69 10.63 -9.54 0.82
C SER A 69 12.02 -8.94 0.95
N ASP A 70 13.01 -9.79 1.20
CA ASP A 70 14.44 -9.44 1.14
C ASP A 70 15.11 -9.84 -0.18
N ASN A 71 14.42 -10.60 -1.03
CA ASN A 71 15.02 -11.27 -2.19
C ASN A 71 14.12 -11.39 -3.42
N LEU A 72 12.91 -10.81 -3.40
CA LEU A 72 11.88 -10.85 -4.45
C LEU A 72 11.27 -12.24 -4.75
N THR A 73 11.78 -13.32 -4.17
CA THR A 73 11.30 -14.69 -4.41
C THR A 73 10.38 -15.21 -3.30
N LYS A 74 10.70 -14.92 -2.04
CA LYS A 74 9.87 -15.25 -0.88
C LYS A 74 9.23 -13.97 -0.34
N TRP A 75 7.92 -14.03 -0.15
CA TRP A 75 7.13 -12.90 0.35
C TRP A 75 6.47 -13.28 1.66
N ASP A 76 6.70 -12.47 2.68
CA ASP A 76 6.11 -12.63 4.01
C ASP A 76 5.01 -11.58 4.20
N GLU A 77 3.87 -12.00 4.75
CA GLU A 77 2.79 -11.09 5.11
C GLU A 77 3.23 -10.13 6.21
N LEU A 78 3.02 -8.83 5.99
CA LEU A 78 3.11 -7.82 7.03
C LEU A 78 1.92 -8.01 7.97
N LYS A 79 2.14 -8.77 9.04
CA LYS A 79 1.11 -9.03 10.06
C LYS A 79 0.76 -7.72 10.77
N VAL A 80 -0.46 -7.25 10.56
CA VAL A 80 -1.07 -6.11 11.26
C VAL A 80 -1.31 -6.53 12.72
N PRO A 81 -0.83 -5.77 13.73
CA PRO A 81 -1.17 -4.36 13.92
C PRO A 81 0.04 -3.43 13.74
N ILE A 82 0.21 -2.98 12.51
CA ILE A 82 1.12 -1.88 12.23
C ILE A 82 0.43 -0.58 12.66
N PRO A 83 1.06 0.29 13.47
CA PRO A 83 0.44 1.54 13.88
C PRO A 83 0.02 2.37 12.66
N VAL A 84 -1.27 2.70 12.60
CA VAL A 84 -1.76 3.73 11.69
C VAL A 84 -1.39 5.06 12.32
N ILE A 85 -0.45 5.76 11.69
CA ILE A 85 0.05 7.05 12.17
C ILE A 85 -0.67 8.23 11.52
N ASN A 86 -1.35 8.00 10.40
CA ASN A 86 -2.14 9.01 9.70
C ASN A 86 -3.26 8.39 8.86
N SER A 87 -4.35 9.13 8.72
CA SER A 87 -5.41 8.90 7.74
C SER A 87 -5.82 10.23 7.14
N LYS A 88 -5.81 10.32 5.81
CA LYS A 88 -6.14 11.53 5.06
C LYS A 88 -7.19 11.24 4.00
N ASN A 89 -8.32 11.93 4.08
CA ASN A 89 -9.30 11.95 2.99
C ASN A 89 -8.76 12.81 1.82
N ASN A 90 -8.70 12.24 0.61
CA ASN A 90 -8.15 12.91 -0.57
C ASN A 90 -9.17 13.77 -1.34
N ARG A 91 -10.44 13.76 -0.89
CA ARG A 91 -11.57 14.53 -1.46
C ARG A 91 -11.94 14.14 -2.90
N ASP A 92 -11.53 12.96 -3.32
CA ASP A 92 -11.80 12.36 -4.64
C ASP A 92 -12.47 10.98 -4.53
N GLY A 93 -13.02 10.64 -3.36
CA GLY A 93 -13.56 9.32 -3.07
C GLY A 93 -12.52 8.30 -2.60
N THR A 94 -11.25 8.72 -2.45
CA THR A 94 -10.18 7.91 -1.84
C THR A 94 -9.72 8.50 -0.52
N GLU A 95 -9.05 7.65 0.26
CA GLU A 95 -8.26 8.06 1.42
C GLU A 95 -6.86 7.45 1.35
N THR A 96 -5.90 8.10 2.00
CA THR A 96 -4.55 7.60 2.19
C THR A 96 -4.33 7.25 3.65
N ILE A 97 -3.98 6.00 3.94
CA ILE A 97 -3.60 5.51 5.26
C ILE A 97 -2.09 5.34 5.31
N SER A 98 -1.44 5.89 6.34
CA SER A 98 0.00 5.75 6.56
C SER A 98 0.27 4.74 7.67
N TYR A 99 1.05 3.72 7.35
CA TYR A 99 1.45 2.64 8.26
C TYR A 99 2.94 2.78 8.60
N LEU A 100 3.25 2.80 9.90
CA LEU A 100 4.63 2.82 10.39
C LEU A 100 5.21 1.40 10.44
N ILE A 101 6.05 1.03 9.49
CA ILE A 101 6.52 -0.36 9.36
C ILE A 101 7.62 -0.69 10.38
N GLY A 102 8.63 0.17 10.48
CA GLY A 102 9.82 -0.08 11.30
C GLY A 102 11.05 0.66 10.77
N THR A 103 12.16 0.52 11.45
CA THR A 103 13.42 1.19 11.10
C THR A 103 14.21 0.43 10.04
N ALA A 104 15.17 1.08 9.41
CA ALA A 104 16.08 0.42 8.48
C ALA A 104 16.92 -0.69 9.14
N GLU A 105 17.27 -0.53 10.42
CA GLU A 105 17.96 -1.57 11.19
C GLU A 105 17.09 -2.84 11.34
N GLN A 106 15.78 -2.66 11.56
CA GLN A 106 14.84 -3.78 11.74
C GLN A 106 14.53 -4.51 10.44
N LEU A 107 14.42 -3.79 9.33
CA LEU A 107 14.01 -4.36 8.03
C LEU A 107 15.19 -4.82 7.16
N GLY A 108 16.40 -4.36 7.45
CA GLY A 108 17.60 -4.68 6.69
C GLY A 108 17.79 -3.80 5.44
N GLN A 109 18.89 -4.03 4.74
CA GLN A 109 19.35 -3.15 3.65
C GLN A 109 18.63 -3.38 2.32
N ASN A 110 18.12 -4.59 2.08
CA ASN A 110 17.35 -4.93 0.89
C ASN A 110 15.95 -5.31 1.33
N VAL A 111 15.02 -4.37 1.23
CA VAL A 111 13.61 -4.62 1.53
C VAL A 111 12.75 -4.18 0.35
N TYR A 112 11.86 -5.07 -0.07
CA TYR A 112 10.90 -4.86 -1.13
C TYR A 112 9.50 -4.98 -0.56
N PHE A 113 8.60 -4.14 -1.04
CA PHE A 113 7.21 -4.13 -0.62
C PHE A 113 6.29 -4.37 -1.81
N ARG A 114 5.19 -5.09 -1.57
CA ARG A 114 4.08 -5.16 -2.52
C ARG A 114 2.75 -5.17 -1.78
N GLY A 115 1.72 -4.64 -2.42
CA GLY A 115 0.35 -4.84 -2.00
C GLY A 115 -0.30 -5.94 -2.82
N VAL A 116 -1.14 -6.73 -2.17
CA VAL A 116 -1.95 -7.77 -2.79
C VAL A 116 -3.40 -7.40 -2.58
N ILE A 117 -4.12 -7.24 -3.69
CA ILE A 117 -5.55 -6.92 -3.69
C ILE A 117 -6.31 -8.20 -4.05
N SER A 118 -7.30 -8.53 -3.24
CA SER A 118 -8.15 -9.71 -3.44
C SER A 118 -9.60 -9.37 -3.14
N LEU A 119 -10.53 -10.11 -3.76
CA LEU A 119 -11.93 -10.02 -3.38
C LEU A 119 -12.14 -10.65 -2.02
N LYS A 120 -13.00 -10.04 -1.21
CA LYS A 120 -13.50 -10.65 -0.01
C LYS A 120 -14.36 -11.88 -0.38
N PRO A 121 -14.14 -13.05 0.26
CA PRO A 121 -14.94 -14.25 0.02
C PRO A 121 -16.43 -14.08 0.31
#